data_AF-A0AA96WIQ0-F1
#
_entry.id   AF-A0AA96WIQ0-F1
#
_cell.length_a   1.000
_cell.length_b   1.000
_cell.length_c   1.000
_cell.angle_alpha   90.00
_cell.angle_beta   90.00
_cell.angle_gamma   90.00
#
_symmetry.space_group_name_H-M   'P 1'
#
loop_
_entity.id
_entity.type
_entity.pdbx_description
1 polymer ?
#
loop_
_entity_poly.entity_id
_entity_poly.type
_entity_poly.pdbx_seq_one_letter_code
_entity_poly.pdbx_strand_id
1 'polypeptide(L)'
;MTTTFPQQLTVTLPMTRLARATADQFAQQQPTPAKAEQVRQNTLAVYALQDYCQMLGIATDLNAGDSWQPLKRLAANVADLELVGVGRLECRPVEPNASVCLIPPEVWADRIGYVAVQLDLVNLEATLLGFVPTVMTEHLPLDQFDSLDALIDRVHLEQQAAPSISRMATDLGQWLVGQATASWQTIESLLDSLYTEPAFAFRSAAETTSEDIPAESETLRRAKLIHLSTATVDYPLVLVVEVRPRSEQQRSVYVQIHPIEAGTGLPAGLRLVGLDQAGSVVLETRTRPADDYIQLRFRGRPGELLRLEIELQDTVLSEHFVV
;
A
#
# COMPACT_ATOMS: atom_id res chain seq x y z
N MET A 1 -22.83 22.71 36.60
CA MET A 1 -23.00 23.07 35.18
C MET A 1 -22.91 21.79 34.40
N THR A 2 -24.04 21.34 33.86
CA THR A 2 -24.14 20.16 33.01
C THR A 2 -23.42 20.46 31.71
N THR A 3 -22.24 19.86 31.52
CA THR A 3 -21.53 19.86 30.26
C THR A 3 -22.26 18.91 29.32
N THR A 4 -23.08 19.49 28.46
CA THR A 4 -23.72 18.80 27.34
C THR A 4 -22.63 18.44 26.35
N PHE A 5 -22.20 17.19 26.36
CA PHE A 5 -21.38 16.64 25.28
C PHE A 5 -22.22 16.65 23.99
N PRO A 6 -21.67 17.00 22.82
CA PRO A 6 -22.33 16.67 21.57
C PRO A 6 -22.52 15.15 21.57
N GLN A 7 -23.75 14.68 21.36
CA GLN A 7 -24.05 13.25 21.28
C GLN A 7 -23.24 12.67 20.11
N GLN A 8 -22.09 12.05 20.40
CA GLN A 8 -21.46 11.11 19.48
C GLN A 8 -22.48 10.00 19.25
N LEU A 9 -23.07 9.98 18.07
CA LEU A 9 -23.93 8.89 17.63
C LEU A 9 -23.08 7.63 17.53
N THR A 10 -23.13 6.80 18.57
CA THR A 10 -22.52 5.48 18.58
C THR A 10 -23.49 4.48 17.95
N VAL A 11 -22.95 3.42 17.36
CA VAL A 11 -23.74 2.36 16.73
C VAL A 11 -23.42 1.04 17.40
N THR A 12 -24.43 0.42 18.01
CA THR A 12 -24.32 -0.87 18.67
C THR A 12 -24.87 -1.97 17.77
N LEU A 13 -24.07 -3.01 17.56
CA LEU A 13 -24.38 -4.15 16.71
C LEU A 13 -24.19 -5.46 17.49
N PRO A 14 -25.05 -6.47 17.26
CA PRO A 14 -24.86 -7.77 17.87
C PRO A 14 -23.64 -8.47 17.27
N MET A 15 -22.80 -9.07 18.11
CA MET A 15 -21.73 -9.94 17.64
C MET A 15 -22.37 -11.20 17.04
N THR A 16 -22.24 -11.41 15.74
CA THR A 16 -22.87 -12.57 15.09
C THR A 16 -22.24 -13.89 15.53
N ARG A 17 -22.96 -15.01 15.36
CA ARG A 17 -22.41 -16.35 15.65
C ARG A 17 -21.17 -16.65 14.79
N LEU A 18 -21.20 -16.21 13.53
CA LEU A 18 -20.07 -16.36 12.61
C LEU A 18 -18.84 -15.60 13.14
N ALA A 19 -19.02 -14.33 13.51
CA ALA A 19 -17.95 -13.50 14.06
C ALA A 19 -17.26 -14.17 15.26
N ARG A 20 -18.06 -14.67 16.22
CA ARG A 20 -17.53 -15.38 17.40
C ARG A 20 -16.81 -16.67 17.05
N ALA A 21 -17.39 -17.50 16.18
CA ALA A 21 -16.77 -18.76 15.77
C ALA A 21 -15.42 -18.53 15.07
N THR A 22 -15.33 -17.53 14.19
CA THR A 22 -14.07 -17.14 13.54
C THR A 22 -13.06 -16.58 14.55
N ALA A 23 -13.50 -15.72 15.46
CA ALA A 23 -12.64 -15.16 16.50
C ALA A 23 -12.04 -16.25 17.40
N ASP A 24 -12.85 -17.23 17.82
CA ASP A 24 -12.41 -18.37 18.62
C ASP A 24 -11.43 -19.25 17.83
N GLN A 25 -11.71 -19.51 16.55
CA GLN A 25 -10.80 -20.26 15.67
C GLN A 25 -9.44 -19.56 15.53
N PHE A 26 -9.43 -18.25 15.30
CA PHE A 26 -8.19 -17.48 15.15
C PHE A 26 -7.42 -17.38 16.47
N ALA A 27 -8.12 -17.27 17.60
CA ALA A 27 -7.52 -17.26 18.93
C ALA A 27 -6.84 -18.60 19.26
N GLN A 28 -7.46 -19.73 18.92
CA GLN A 28 -6.89 -21.07 19.15
C GLN A 28 -5.59 -21.33 18.38
N GLN A 29 -5.34 -20.58 17.31
CA GLN A 29 -4.11 -20.68 16.52
C GLN A 29 -2.95 -19.87 17.11
N GLN A 30 -3.16 -19.11 18.19
CA GLN A 30 -2.15 -18.23 18.75
C GLN A 30 -1.25 -18.95 19.77
N PRO A 31 0.04 -18.59 19.84
CA PRO A 31 1.01 -19.30 20.68
C PRO A 31 0.87 -19.00 22.17
N THR A 32 0.24 -17.88 22.53
CA THR A 32 0.09 -17.45 23.92
C THR A 32 -1.35 -17.04 24.22
N PRO A 33 -1.83 -17.21 25.48
CA PRO A 33 -3.16 -16.78 25.87
C PRO A 33 -3.41 -15.28 25.66
N ALA A 34 -2.40 -14.44 25.92
CA ALA A 34 -2.50 -13.00 25.71
C ALA A 34 -2.68 -12.64 24.22
N LYS A 35 -1.94 -13.30 23.32
CA LYS A 35 -2.09 -13.10 21.87
C LYS A 35 -3.43 -13.67 21.37
N ALA A 36 -3.86 -14.81 21.91
CA ALA A 36 -5.16 -15.41 21.60
C ALA A 36 -6.30 -14.43 21.90
N GLU A 37 -6.27 -13.82 23.08
CA GLU A 37 -7.27 -12.84 23.51
C GLU A 37 -7.25 -11.58 22.65
N GLN A 38 -6.07 -11.03 22.38
CA GLN A 38 -5.91 -9.89 21.46
C GLN A 38 -6.51 -10.20 20.08
N VAL A 39 -6.15 -11.33 19.48
CA VAL A 39 -6.65 -11.74 18.16
C VAL A 39 -8.15 -11.95 18.17
N ARG A 40 -8.71 -12.51 19.25
CA ARG A 40 -10.15 -12.69 19.42
C ARG A 40 -10.87 -11.35 19.38
N GLN A 41 -10.41 -10.39 20.17
CA GLN A 41 -10.98 -9.04 20.24
C GLN A 41 -10.85 -8.29 18.91
N ASN A 42 -9.67 -8.32 18.29
CA ASN A 42 -9.44 -7.71 16.98
C ASN A 42 -10.42 -8.27 15.93
N THR A 43 -10.58 -9.59 15.89
CA THR A 43 -11.49 -10.25 14.94
C THR A 43 -12.93 -9.82 15.15
N LEU A 44 -13.40 -9.73 16.40
CA LEU A 44 -14.75 -9.26 16.72
C LEU A 44 -14.95 -7.79 16.32
N ALA A 45 -13.94 -6.94 16.53
CA ALA A 45 -13.98 -5.54 16.12
C ALA A 45 -14.07 -5.39 14.58
N VAL A 46 -13.30 -6.20 13.83
CA VAL A 46 -13.38 -6.22 12.35
C VAL A 46 -14.78 -6.59 11.86
N TYR A 47 -15.39 -7.63 12.42
CA TYR A 47 -16.74 -8.03 12.06
C TYR A 47 -17.79 -6.96 12.40
N ALA A 48 -17.66 -6.30 13.55
CA ALA A 48 -18.59 -5.22 13.92
C ALA A 48 -18.56 -4.06 12.90
N LEU A 49 -17.36 -3.66 12.47
CA LEU A 49 -17.24 -2.63 11.43
C LEU A 49 -17.71 -3.14 10.07
N GLN A 50 -17.44 -4.41 9.74
CA GLN A 50 -17.94 -5.02 8.50
C GLN A 50 -19.47 -5.00 8.44
N ASP A 51 -20.14 -5.42 9.51
CA ASP A 51 -21.60 -5.43 9.59
C ASP A 51 -22.18 -4.01 9.42
N TYR A 52 -21.53 -3.01 10.03
CA TYR A 52 -21.88 -1.60 9.83
C TYR A 52 -21.72 -1.14 8.38
N CYS A 53 -20.58 -1.44 7.75
CA CYS A 53 -20.32 -1.11 6.34
C CYS A 53 -21.34 -1.78 5.40
N GLN A 54 -21.71 -3.04 5.67
CA GLN A 54 -22.72 -3.76 4.90
C GLN A 54 -24.10 -3.10 5.00
N MET A 55 -24.49 -2.64 6.20
CA MET A 55 -25.76 -1.89 6.39
C MET A 55 -25.80 -0.60 5.58
N LEU A 56 -24.64 0.05 5.38
CA LEU A 56 -24.49 1.25 4.57
C LEU A 56 -24.30 0.98 3.07
N GLY A 57 -24.23 -0.29 2.65
CA GLY A 57 -23.98 -0.68 1.26
C GLY A 57 -22.53 -0.46 0.81
N ILE A 58 -21.58 -0.31 1.74
CA ILE A 58 -20.15 -0.19 1.45
C ILE A 58 -19.57 -1.60 1.27
N ALA A 59 -18.93 -1.85 0.12
CA ALA A 59 -18.32 -3.13 -0.18
C ALA A 59 -17.02 -3.35 0.64
N THR A 60 -16.87 -4.54 1.23
CA THR A 60 -15.73 -4.91 2.09
C THR A 60 -15.14 -6.25 1.67
N ASP A 61 -13.83 -6.44 1.82
CA ASP A 61 -13.18 -7.74 1.65
C ASP A 61 -12.35 -8.12 2.89
N LEU A 62 -12.82 -9.14 3.63
CA LEU A 62 -12.10 -9.65 4.79
C LEU A 62 -10.78 -10.31 4.41
N ASN A 63 -10.74 -11.04 3.29
CA ASN A 63 -9.58 -11.87 2.93
C ASN A 63 -8.40 -11.03 2.42
N ALA A 64 -8.67 -9.81 1.93
CA ALA A 64 -7.65 -8.85 1.58
C ALA A 64 -6.89 -8.29 2.79
N GLY A 65 -7.53 -8.26 3.98
CA GLY A 65 -6.95 -7.73 5.20
C GLY A 65 -5.79 -8.57 5.76
N ASP A 66 -4.82 -7.91 6.38
CA ASP A 66 -3.69 -8.52 7.08
C ASP A 66 -4.17 -9.41 8.24
N SER A 67 -5.29 -9.06 8.86
CA SER A 67 -5.92 -9.79 9.95
C SER A 67 -6.42 -11.18 9.56
N TRP A 68 -6.74 -11.38 8.28
CA TRP A 68 -7.11 -12.69 7.73
C TRP A 68 -5.91 -13.50 7.23
N GLN A 69 -4.71 -12.91 7.18
CA GLN A 69 -3.48 -13.59 6.80
C GLN A 69 -2.79 -14.22 8.04
N PRO A 70 -2.64 -15.55 8.11
CA PRO A 70 -2.17 -16.22 9.34
C PRO A 70 -0.81 -15.72 9.85
N LEU A 71 0.15 -15.48 8.95
CA LEU A 71 1.48 -15.01 9.31
C LEU A 71 1.45 -13.57 9.85
N LYS A 72 0.68 -12.67 9.23
CA LYS A 72 0.57 -11.28 9.67
C LYS A 72 -0.19 -11.17 10.99
N ARG A 73 -1.29 -11.91 11.13
CA ARG A 73 -2.03 -12.03 12.40
C ARG A 73 -1.16 -12.52 13.55
N LEU A 74 -0.26 -13.46 13.29
CA LEU A 74 0.70 -13.95 14.27
C LEU A 74 1.73 -12.87 14.65
N ALA A 75 2.28 -12.19 13.64
CA ALA A 75 3.43 -11.28 13.80
C ALA A 75 3.06 -9.87 14.32
N ALA A 76 1.84 -9.38 14.10
CA ALA A 76 1.45 -8.01 14.39
C ALA A 76 0.08 -7.90 15.09
N ASN A 77 -0.19 -6.78 15.77
CA ASN A 77 -1.49 -6.50 16.38
C ASN A 77 -2.43 -5.81 15.37
N VAL A 78 -2.70 -6.51 14.27
CA VAL A 78 -3.56 -6.02 13.18
C VAL A 78 -5.04 -6.34 13.41
N ALA A 79 -5.90 -5.41 13.03
CA ALA A 79 -7.35 -5.51 13.03
C ALA A 79 -7.95 -4.74 11.83
N ASP A 80 -7.32 -4.89 10.66
CA ASP A 80 -7.68 -4.16 9.45
C ASP A 80 -8.86 -4.77 8.68
N LEU A 81 -9.64 -3.88 8.07
CA LEU A 81 -10.74 -4.19 7.15
C LEU A 81 -10.51 -3.45 5.82
N GLU A 82 -10.44 -4.19 4.72
CA GLU A 82 -10.38 -3.61 3.38
C GLU A 82 -11.78 -3.16 2.93
N LEU A 83 -11.90 -1.89 2.59
CA LEU A 83 -13.05 -1.35 1.86
C LEU A 83 -12.73 -1.35 0.36
N VAL A 84 -13.48 -2.14 -0.41
CA VAL A 84 -13.17 -2.41 -1.83
C VAL A 84 -13.14 -1.11 -2.64
N GLY A 85 -11.98 -0.80 -3.22
CA GLY A 85 -11.79 0.41 -4.04
C GLY A 85 -11.66 1.71 -3.24
N VAL A 86 -11.60 1.63 -1.91
CA VAL A 86 -11.44 2.79 -1.01
C VAL A 86 -10.13 2.66 -0.25
N GLY A 87 -9.89 1.55 0.45
CA GLY A 87 -8.66 1.29 1.21
C GLY A 87 -8.95 0.71 2.60
N ARG A 88 -7.94 0.72 3.48
CA ARG A 88 -7.99 -0.04 4.74
C ARG A 88 -8.35 0.80 5.95
N LEU A 89 -9.30 0.31 6.75
CA LEU A 89 -9.60 0.82 8.07
C LEU A 89 -8.98 -0.07 9.13
N GLU A 90 -8.56 0.50 10.24
CA GLU A 90 -8.06 -0.25 11.39
C GLU A 90 -9.13 -0.26 12.50
N CYS A 91 -9.58 -1.45 12.90
CA CYS A 91 -10.67 -1.65 13.86
C CYS A 91 -10.08 -1.93 15.26
N ARG A 92 -10.02 -0.92 16.12
CA ARG A 92 -9.36 -1.06 17.42
C ARG A 92 -10.34 -1.46 18.51
N PRO A 93 -10.22 -2.67 19.10
CA PRO A 93 -11.06 -3.05 20.23
C PRO A 93 -10.69 -2.23 21.47
N VAL A 94 -11.71 -1.80 22.21
CA VAL A 94 -11.56 -1.13 23.50
C VAL A 94 -12.43 -1.80 24.57
N GLU A 95 -11.93 -1.81 25.80
CA GLU A 95 -12.65 -2.38 26.94
C GLU A 95 -13.84 -1.50 27.35
N PRO A 96 -14.87 -2.09 27.99
CA PRO A 96 -15.91 -1.33 28.66
C PRO A 96 -15.30 -0.35 29.67
N ASN A 97 -15.66 0.94 29.59
CA ASN A 97 -15.13 2.04 30.41
C ASN A 97 -13.69 2.50 30.12
N ALA A 98 -13.05 2.00 29.05
CA ALA A 98 -11.80 2.60 28.60
C ALA A 98 -12.01 4.08 28.25
N SER A 99 -11.02 4.92 28.53
CA SER A 99 -10.99 6.34 28.11
C SER A 99 -10.00 6.59 26.96
N VAL A 100 -9.22 5.56 26.62
CA VAL A 100 -8.14 5.63 25.65
C VAL A 100 -8.22 4.40 24.73
N CYS A 101 -8.00 4.62 23.45
CA CYS A 101 -7.84 3.60 22.43
C CYS A 101 -6.35 3.35 22.17
N LEU A 102 -5.92 2.08 22.21
CA LEU A 102 -4.55 1.68 21.88
C LEU A 102 -4.42 1.41 20.37
N ILE A 103 -3.50 2.11 19.72
CA ILE A 103 -3.22 2.04 18.29
C ILE A 103 -1.72 1.74 18.08
N PRO A 104 -1.37 0.47 17.85
CA PRO A 104 0.03 0.06 17.71
C PRO A 104 0.76 0.80 16.56
N PRO A 105 2.04 1.13 16.70
CA PRO A 105 2.78 1.89 15.68
C PRO A 105 2.89 1.13 14.34
N GLU A 106 2.83 -0.20 14.35
CA GLU A 106 2.87 -1.01 13.13
C GLU A 106 1.66 -0.84 12.20
N VAL A 107 0.57 -0.22 12.67
CA VAL A 107 -0.65 0.03 11.87
C VAL A 107 -0.87 1.51 11.54
N TRP A 108 0.13 2.37 11.73
CA TRP A 108 0.01 3.81 11.46
C TRP A 108 0.06 4.18 9.97
N ALA A 109 0.63 3.30 9.14
CA ALA A 109 0.78 3.52 7.71
C ALA A 109 -0.27 2.75 6.91
N ASP A 110 -0.57 3.25 5.71
CA ASP A 110 -1.47 2.61 4.74
C ASP A 110 -2.85 2.28 5.32
N ARG A 111 -3.42 3.24 6.04
CA ARG A 111 -4.79 3.23 6.57
C ARG A 111 -5.49 4.52 6.18
N ILE A 112 -6.77 4.41 5.85
CA ILE A 112 -7.64 5.54 5.53
C ILE A 112 -8.29 6.14 6.79
N GLY A 113 -8.17 5.40 7.91
CA GLY A 113 -8.48 5.85 9.26
C GLY A 113 -8.66 4.67 10.24
N TYR A 114 -9.07 5.02 11.46
CA TYR A 114 -9.12 4.14 12.62
C TYR A 114 -10.48 4.26 13.29
N VAL A 115 -11.04 3.12 13.69
CA VAL A 115 -12.35 3.06 14.34
C VAL A 115 -12.19 2.40 15.70
N ALA A 116 -12.64 3.09 16.76
CA ALA A 116 -12.69 2.50 18.09
C ALA A 116 -13.97 1.67 18.27
N VAL A 117 -13.83 0.43 18.71
CA VAL A 117 -14.93 -0.53 18.87
C VAL A 117 -14.96 -1.06 20.30
N GLN A 118 -15.95 -0.66 21.08
CA GLN A 118 -16.16 -1.20 22.41
C GLN A 118 -16.79 -2.60 22.32
N LEU A 119 -16.19 -3.57 23.01
CA LEU A 119 -16.69 -4.95 23.03
C LEU A 119 -17.33 -5.27 24.37
N ASP A 120 -18.64 -5.50 24.38
CA ASP A 120 -19.36 -6.09 25.50
C ASP A 120 -19.52 -7.59 25.26
N LEU A 121 -18.59 -8.36 25.82
CA LEU A 121 -18.57 -9.82 25.70
C LEU A 121 -19.65 -10.51 26.55
N VAL A 122 -20.28 -9.81 27.49
CA VAL A 122 -21.36 -10.35 28.32
C VAL A 122 -22.67 -10.30 27.55
N ASN A 123 -22.98 -9.15 26.96
CA ASN A 123 -24.18 -8.96 26.15
C ASN A 123 -23.99 -9.41 24.69
N LEU A 124 -22.76 -9.73 24.29
CA LEU A 124 -22.37 -10.08 22.92
C LEU A 124 -22.69 -8.95 21.95
N GLU A 125 -22.36 -7.72 22.33
CA GLU A 125 -22.60 -6.51 21.55
C GLU A 125 -21.29 -5.76 21.32
N ALA A 126 -21.13 -5.21 20.12
CA ALA A 126 -20.02 -4.36 19.75
C ALA A 126 -20.55 -2.95 19.44
N THR A 127 -19.97 -1.94 20.09
CA THR A 127 -20.37 -0.54 19.90
C THR A 127 -19.25 0.24 19.22
N LEU A 128 -19.53 0.73 18.01
CA LEU A 128 -18.67 1.64 17.27
C LEU A 128 -18.73 3.02 17.94
N LEU A 129 -17.60 3.45 18.51
CA LEU A 129 -17.52 4.67 19.32
C LEU A 129 -17.25 5.92 18.48
N GLY A 130 -16.47 5.79 17.41
CA GLY A 130 -16.10 6.92 16.56
C GLY A 130 -14.96 6.58 15.61
N PHE A 131 -14.54 7.57 14.84
CA PHE A 131 -13.58 7.46 13.76
C PHE A 131 -12.51 8.56 13.86
N VAL A 132 -11.28 8.26 13.46
CA VAL A 132 -10.23 9.27 13.28
C VAL A 132 -9.43 8.95 12.00
N PRO A 133 -9.13 9.94 11.14
CA PRO A 133 -8.47 9.68 9.86
C PRO A 133 -6.98 9.37 10.00
N THR A 134 -6.31 9.94 11.00
CA THR A 134 -4.85 9.83 11.18
C THR A 134 -4.47 9.78 12.66
N VAL A 135 -3.43 9.03 12.98
CA VAL A 135 -2.93 8.84 14.34
C VAL A 135 -1.45 9.20 14.43
N MET A 136 -1.04 9.80 15.55
CA MET A 136 0.36 10.19 15.80
C MET A 136 0.87 9.66 17.15
N THR A 137 0.02 8.95 17.89
CA THR A 137 0.29 8.45 19.23
C THR A 137 -0.31 7.07 19.40
N GLU A 138 0.33 6.24 20.23
CA GLU A 138 -0.18 4.89 20.50
C GLU A 138 -1.43 4.91 21.38
N HIS A 139 -1.54 5.92 22.23
CA HIS A 139 -2.62 6.07 23.19
C HIS A 139 -3.43 7.30 22.76
N LEU A 140 -4.58 7.05 22.13
CA LEU A 140 -5.46 8.11 21.65
C LEU A 140 -6.71 8.20 22.55
N PRO A 141 -6.94 9.33 23.23
CA PRO A 141 -8.17 9.57 23.99
C PRO A 141 -9.42 9.40 23.14
N LEU A 142 -10.44 8.72 23.67
CA LEU A 142 -11.68 8.43 22.94
C LEU A 142 -12.51 9.68 22.61
N ASP A 143 -12.28 10.78 23.33
CA ASP A 143 -12.91 12.09 23.06
C ASP A 143 -12.35 12.77 21.79
N GLN A 144 -11.22 12.30 21.26
CA GLN A 144 -10.63 12.78 19.99
C GLN A 144 -11.16 12.03 18.76
N PHE A 145 -11.99 11.00 18.95
CA PHE A 145 -12.63 10.33 17.82
C PHE A 145 -13.81 11.16 17.35
N ASP A 146 -13.86 11.45 16.06
CA ASP A 146 -15.01 12.08 15.43
C ASP A 146 -16.20 11.10 15.34
N SER A 147 -17.39 11.63 15.08
CA SER A 147 -18.58 10.82 14.84
C SER A 147 -18.39 9.86 13.65
N LEU A 148 -19.17 8.78 13.62
CA LEU A 148 -19.15 7.83 12.50
C LEU A 148 -19.57 8.44 11.16
N ASP A 149 -20.21 9.62 11.14
CA ASP A 149 -20.48 10.35 9.90
C ASP A 149 -19.18 10.80 9.21
N ALA A 150 -18.13 11.13 9.98
CA ALA A 150 -16.82 11.49 9.43
C ALA A 150 -16.16 10.31 8.70
N LEU A 151 -16.45 9.07 9.11
CA LEU A 151 -16.05 7.88 8.37
C LEU A 151 -16.77 7.82 7.01
N ILE A 152 -18.08 8.09 6.99
CA ILE A 152 -18.87 8.07 5.75
C ILE A 152 -18.38 9.16 4.80
N ASP A 153 -18.13 10.37 5.30
CA ASP A 153 -17.54 11.47 4.53
C ASP A 153 -16.16 11.10 3.99
N ARG A 154 -15.33 10.45 4.81
CA ARG A 154 -14.02 9.95 4.38
C ARG A 154 -14.16 8.92 3.25
N VAL A 155 -15.07 7.95 3.38
CA VAL A 155 -15.32 6.94 2.35
C VAL A 155 -15.81 7.60 1.07
N HIS A 156 -16.76 8.54 1.14
CA HIS A 156 -17.23 9.28 -0.03
C HIS A 156 -16.13 10.10 -0.68
N LEU A 157 -15.32 10.82 0.11
CA LEU A 157 -14.18 11.57 -0.39
C LEU A 157 -13.20 10.65 -1.12
N GLU A 158 -12.98 9.45 -0.62
CA GLU A 158 -12.05 8.48 -1.19
C GLU A 158 -12.62 7.71 -2.39
N GLN A 159 -13.94 7.54 -2.47
CA GLN A 159 -14.63 7.00 -3.65
C GLN A 159 -14.76 8.04 -4.78
N GLN A 160 -14.93 9.31 -4.41
CA GLN A 160 -15.02 10.44 -5.35
C GLN A 160 -13.65 10.96 -5.78
N ALA A 161 -12.64 10.78 -4.94
CA ALA A 161 -11.26 10.79 -5.38
C ALA A 161 -11.11 9.62 -6.36
N ALA A 162 -11.21 9.91 -7.67
CA ALA A 162 -10.85 8.98 -8.74
C ALA A 162 -9.61 8.21 -8.29
N PRO A 163 -9.58 6.86 -8.41
CA PRO A 163 -8.70 5.95 -7.67
C PRO A 163 -7.36 6.62 -7.45
N SER A 164 -7.18 7.18 -6.25
CA SER A 164 -6.20 8.25 -6.10
C SER A 164 -4.83 7.70 -6.45
N ILE A 165 -4.25 8.25 -7.52
CA ILE A 165 -2.89 7.96 -8.00
C ILE A 165 -1.92 7.91 -6.83
N SER A 166 -2.14 8.76 -5.81
CA SER A 166 -1.33 8.85 -4.59
C SER A 166 -1.34 7.62 -3.66
N ARG A 167 -2.36 6.75 -3.69
CA ARG A 167 -2.44 5.53 -2.85
C ARG A 167 -1.77 4.31 -3.49
N MET A 168 -1.73 4.27 -4.82
CA MET A 168 -0.98 3.27 -5.58
C MET A 168 0.41 3.78 -6.00
N ALA A 169 0.71 5.06 -5.71
CA ALA A 169 1.97 5.66 -6.09
C ALA A 169 3.10 5.19 -5.20
N THR A 170 4.20 4.82 -5.83
CA THR A 170 5.45 4.56 -5.16
C THR A 170 6.08 5.90 -4.75
N ASP A 171 6.26 6.11 -3.44
CA ASP A 171 6.93 7.29 -2.90
C ASP A 171 8.46 7.15 -3.07
N LEU A 172 8.99 7.89 -4.05
CA LEU A 172 10.42 7.93 -4.37
C LEU A 172 11.25 8.58 -3.25
N GLY A 173 10.61 9.37 -2.39
CA GLY A 173 11.21 9.91 -1.17
C GLY A 173 11.56 8.83 -0.14
N GLN A 174 10.76 7.77 -0.05
CA GLN A 174 11.02 6.66 0.88
C GLN A 174 12.30 5.90 0.52
N TRP A 175 12.65 5.85 -0.77
CA TRP A 175 13.88 5.20 -1.23
C TRP A 175 15.13 5.91 -0.74
N LEU A 176 15.08 7.24 -0.60
CA LEU A 176 16.17 8.05 -0.02
C LEU A 176 16.41 7.73 1.46
N VAL A 177 15.41 7.21 2.17
CA VAL A 177 15.47 6.83 3.58
C VAL A 177 15.63 5.30 3.74
N GLY A 178 15.86 4.57 2.65
CA GLY A 178 16.11 3.13 2.65
C GLY A 178 14.87 2.26 2.82
N GLN A 179 13.66 2.83 2.73
CA GLN A 179 12.42 2.07 2.78
C GLN A 179 12.02 1.63 1.36
N ALA A 180 11.89 0.32 1.15
CA ALA A 180 11.44 -0.27 -0.11
C ALA A 180 9.94 -0.60 -0.05
N THR A 181 9.22 -0.29 -1.13
CA THR A 181 7.80 -0.64 -1.30
C THR A 181 7.68 -2.08 -1.82
N ALA A 182 6.59 -2.78 -1.50
CA ALA A 182 6.45 -4.25 -1.65
C ALA A 182 6.78 -4.85 -3.04
N SER A 183 6.69 -4.08 -4.15
CA SER A 183 6.99 -4.57 -5.51
C SER A 183 8.34 -4.11 -6.08
N TRP A 184 9.11 -3.32 -5.34
CA TRP A 184 10.38 -2.74 -5.78
C TRP A 184 11.53 -3.35 -4.98
N GLN A 185 12.54 -3.86 -5.68
CA GLN A 185 13.71 -4.47 -5.07
C GLN A 185 15.00 -3.88 -5.64
N THR A 186 16.14 -4.24 -5.06
CA THR A 186 17.44 -3.86 -5.64
C THR A 186 17.65 -4.61 -6.96
N ILE A 187 18.53 -4.08 -7.81
CA ILE A 187 18.83 -4.72 -9.10
C ILE A 187 19.42 -6.11 -8.83
N GLU A 188 20.30 -6.23 -7.84
CA GLU A 188 20.96 -7.46 -7.43
C GLU A 188 19.93 -8.50 -6.97
N SER A 189 18.99 -8.13 -6.09
CA SER A 189 17.90 -9.01 -5.63
C SER A 189 17.01 -9.49 -6.78
N LEU A 190 16.72 -8.60 -7.75
CA LEU A 190 15.98 -8.98 -8.94
C LEU A 190 16.78 -9.97 -9.80
N LEU A 191 18.05 -9.71 -10.07
CA LEU A 191 18.89 -10.60 -10.86
C LEU A 191 19.04 -11.96 -10.15
N ASP A 192 19.29 -11.99 -8.84
CA ASP A 192 19.34 -13.23 -8.06
C ASP A 192 18.03 -14.01 -8.18
N SER A 193 16.87 -13.34 -8.08
CA SER A 193 15.57 -13.99 -8.25
C SER A 193 15.35 -14.54 -9.66
N LEU A 194 15.89 -13.88 -10.69
CA LEU A 194 15.77 -14.30 -12.09
C LEU A 194 16.74 -15.44 -12.46
N TYR A 195 17.86 -15.56 -11.74
CA TYR A 195 18.95 -16.50 -12.07
C TYR A 195 19.18 -17.60 -11.02
N THR A 196 18.28 -17.79 -10.03
CA THR A 196 18.32 -18.91 -9.06
C THR A 196 17.76 -20.23 -9.63
N GLU A 197 17.74 -20.41 -10.95
CA GLU A 197 17.62 -21.70 -11.64
C GLU A 197 18.88 -21.90 -12.52
N PRO A 198 19.50 -23.10 -12.57
CA PRO A 198 20.91 -23.26 -12.98
C PRO A 198 21.18 -23.19 -14.50
N ALA A 199 20.37 -22.48 -15.28
CA ALA A 199 20.46 -22.47 -16.75
C ALA A 199 20.97 -21.18 -17.40
N PHE A 200 21.10 -20.06 -16.67
CA PHE A 200 21.46 -18.77 -17.31
C PHE A 200 22.65 -18.10 -16.63
N ALA A 201 23.85 -18.64 -16.90
CA ALA A 201 25.10 -17.99 -16.57
C ALA A 201 25.33 -16.82 -17.55
N PHE A 202 24.99 -15.60 -17.13
CA PHE A 202 25.45 -14.40 -17.80
C PHE A 202 26.98 -14.35 -17.70
N ARG A 203 27.67 -14.63 -18.82
CA ARG A 203 29.09 -14.37 -18.92
C ARG A 203 29.27 -12.87 -18.87
N SER A 204 29.81 -12.38 -17.75
CA SER A 204 30.25 -11.02 -17.53
C SER A 204 31.07 -10.52 -18.72
N ALA A 205 30.42 -9.71 -19.56
CA ALA A 205 31.11 -8.88 -20.53
C ALA A 205 31.42 -7.54 -19.84
N ALA A 206 32.62 -7.50 -19.26
CA ALA A 206 33.53 -6.37 -19.15
C ALA A 206 32.94 -4.97 -18.83
N GLU A 207 33.30 -4.50 -17.64
CA GLU A 207 34.17 -3.32 -17.47
C GLU A 207 33.99 -2.23 -18.52
N THR A 208 33.12 -1.27 -18.21
CA THR A 208 33.29 0.11 -18.69
C THR A 208 33.32 1.03 -17.48
N THR A 209 34.53 1.21 -16.94
CA THR A 209 35.02 2.38 -16.18
C THR A 209 33.97 3.19 -15.41
N SER A 210 33.74 2.81 -14.16
CA SER A 210 33.26 3.71 -13.11
C SER A 210 34.43 4.06 -12.20
N GLU A 211 35.31 4.95 -12.67
CA GLU A 211 36.02 5.82 -11.75
C GLU A 211 34.98 6.85 -11.25
N ASP A 212 34.90 7.00 -9.92
CA ASP A 212 34.10 7.98 -9.17
C ASP A 212 32.57 7.77 -9.04
N ILE A 213 32.12 6.61 -8.53
CA ILE A 213 30.82 6.54 -7.85
C ILE A 213 31.03 6.06 -6.40
N PRO A 214 30.81 6.92 -5.38
CA PRO A 214 30.84 6.50 -3.99
C PRO A 214 29.72 5.48 -3.72
N ALA A 215 30.00 4.50 -2.86
CA ALA A 215 29.14 3.38 -2.46
C ALA A 215 27.78 3.74 -1.82
N GLU A 216 27.36 5.01 -1.86
CA GLU A 216 26.06 5.51 -1.38
C GLU A 216 24.97 5.47 -2.48
N SER A 217 25.31 5.14 -3.73
CA SER A 217 24.38 5.23 -4.88
C SER A 217 23.51 3.98 -5.13
N GLU A 218 23.76 2.86 -4.45
CA GLU A 218 22.98 1.61 -4.65
C GLU A 218 21.55 1.67 -4.07
N THR A 219 21.29 2.54 -3.10
CA THR A 219 19.97 2.65 -2.45
C THR A 219 18.93 3.38 -3.29
N LEU A 220 19.36 4.20 -4.25
CA LEU A 220 18.47 5.09 -5.00
C LEU A 220 17.99 4.51 -6.33
N ARG A 221 18.52 3.33 -6.69
CA ARG A 221 18.11 2.54 -7.84
C ARG A 221 17.27 1.37 -7.39
N ARG A 222 16.08 1.22 -7.96
CA ARG A 222 15.21 0.08 -7.74
C ARG A 222 14.70 -0.47 -9.06
N ALA A 223 14.48 -1.78 -9.08
CA ALA A 223 13.98 -2.48 -10.24
C ALA A 223 12.69 -3.24 -9.91
N LYS A 224 11.85 -3.38 -10.92
CA LYS A 224 10.60 -4.12 -10.90
C LYS A 224 10.48 -4.93 -12.18
N LEU A 225 10.17 -6.22 -12.04
CA LEU A 225 9.79 -7.06 -13.17
C LEU A 225 8.37 -6.69 -13.59
N ILE A 226 8.19 -6.40 -14.88
CA ILE A 226 6.88 -6.09 -15.46
C ILE A 226 6.61 -7.04 -16.63
N HIS A 227 5.35 -7.41 -16.81
CA HIS A 227 4.90 -8.24 -17.92
C HIS A 227 3.97 -7.40 -18.79
N LEU A 228 4.38 -7.19 -20.05
CA LEU A 228 3.59 -6.46 -21.01
C LEU A 228 2.98 -7.44 -22.00
N SER A 229 1.79 -7.93 -21.67
CA SER A 229 1.09 -8.92 -22.47
C SER A 229 0.28 -8.27 -23.60
N THR A 230 0.62 -8.59 -24.83
CA THR A 230 -0.21 -8.33 -26.03
C THR A 230 -1.16 -9.50 -26.26
N ALA A 231 -2.07 -9.40 -27.24
CA ALA A 231 -3.02 -10.47 -27.55
C ALA A 231 -2.35 -11.82 -27.91
N THR A 232 -1.08 -11.81 -28.32
CA THR A 232 -0.38 -13.00 -28.82
C THR A 232 0.94 -13.31 -28.13
N VAL A 233 1.58 -12.33 -27.48
CA VAL A 233 2.92 -12.45 -26.90
C VAL A 233 2.99 -11.73 -25.56
N ASP A 234 3.55 -12.39 -24.55
CA ASP A 234 3.94 -11.75 -23.30
C ASP A 234 5.39 -11.28 -23.37
N TYR A 235 5.62 -10.01 -23.06
CA TYR A 235 6.96 -9.40 -23.04
C TYR A 235 7.38 -9.13 -21.60
N PRO A 236 8.20 -10.00 -21.01
CA PRO A 236 8.72 -9.77 -19.68
C PRO A 236 9.89 -8.76 -19.78
N LEU A 237 9.78 -7.65 -19.04
CA LEU A 237 10.70 -6.51 -19.09
C LEU A 237 11.12 -6.10 -17.67
N VAL A 238 12.24 -5.40 -17.56
CA VAL A 238 12.72 -4.83 -16.30
C VAL A 238 12.55 -3.32 -16.34
N LEU A 239 11.75 -2.81 -15.41
CA LEU A 239 11.61 -1.37 -15.14
C LEU A 239 12.61 -0.98 -14.06
N VAL A 240 13.55 -0.09 -14.38
CA VAL A 240 14.53 0.45 -13.44
C VAL A 240 14.23 1.92 -13.21
N VAL A 241 14.13 2.32 -11.94
CA VAL A 241 13.95 3.72 -11.56
C VAL A 241 15.10 4.14 -10.66
N GLU A 242 15.68 5.28 -10.98
CA GLU A 242 16.76 5.91 -10.23
C GLU A 242 16.36 7.31 -9.79
N VAL A 243 16.55 7.61 -8.51
CA VAL A 243 16.27 8.93 -7.93
C VAL A 243 17.58 9.61 -7.58
N ARG A 244 17.79 10.83 -8.05
CA ARG A 244 18.96 11.65 -7.68
C ARG A 244 18.52 12.93 -6.98
N PRO A 245 18.78 13.10 -5.67
CA PRO A 245 18.53 14.37 -5.00
C PRO A 245 19.47 15.43 -5.60
N ARG A 246 18.93 16.60 -5.92
CA ARG A 246 19.72 17.74 -6.43
C ARG A 246 19.74 18.91 -5.46
N SER A 247 18.66 19.04 -4.68
CA SER A 247 18.50 19.95 -3.55
C SER A 247 17.32 19.45 -2.70
N GLU A 248 17.09 20.05 -1.53
CA GLU A 248 15.90 19.80 -0.68
C GLU A 248 14.56 19.93 -1.43
N GLN A 249 14.50 20.69 -2.53
CA GLN A 249 13.27 21.00 -3.25
C GLN A 249 13.24 20.42 -4.67
N GLN A 250 14.26 19.65 -5.07
CA GLN A 250 14.34 19.14 -6.44
C GLN A 250 15.01 17.76 -6.51
N ARG A 251 14.30 16.82 -7.14
CA ARG A 251 14.78 15.46 -7.43
C ARG A 251 14.81 15.26 -8.94
N SER A 252 15.82 14.56 -9.44
CA SER A 252 15.88 14.07 -10.82
C SER A 252 15.56 12.59 -10.82
N VAL A 253 14.58 12.18 -11.63
CA VAL A 253 14.17 10.78 -11.73
C VAL A 253 14.49 10.27 -13.12
N TYR A 254 15.13 9.11 -13.17
CA TYR A 254 15.47 8.40 -14.40
C TYR A 254 14.70 7.09 -14.40
N VAL A 255 13.97 6.84 -15.49
CA VAL A 255 13.19 5.62 -15.67
C VAL A 255 13.74 4.93 -16.90
N GLN A 256 14.13 3.67 -16.77
CA GLN A 256 14.67 2.85 -17.84
C GLN A 256 13.85 1.57 -17.98
N ILE A 257 13.66 1.12 -19.21
CA ILE A 257 13.11 -0.20 -19.51
C ILE A 257 14.17 -1.01 -20.25
N HIS A 258 14.45 -2.19 -19.69
CA HIS A 258 15.41 -3.15 -20.23
C HIS A 258 14.70 -4.46 -20.58
N PRO A 259 15.15 -5.17 -21.62
CA PRO A 259 14.81 -6.57 -21.82
C PRO A 259 15.42 -7.43 -20.70
N ILE A 260 14.82 -8.58 -20.40
CA ILE A 260 15.36 -9.51 -19.40
C ILE A 260 16.57 -10.28 -19.96
N GLU A 261 16.48 -10.70 -21.22
CA GLU A 261 17.55 -11.45 -21.87
C GLU A 261 18.47 -10.50 -22.64
N ALA A 262 19.75 -10.45 -22.28
CA ALA A 262 20.68 -9.61 -23.05
C ALA A 262 20.82 -10.12 -24.49
N GLY A 263 20.83 -9.18 -25.42
CA GLY A 263 20.83 -9.45 -26.86
C GLY A 263 19.43 -9.64 -27.44
N THR A 264 18.38 -9.70 -26.61
CA THR A 264 17.01 -9.50 -27.10
C THR A 264 16.73 -8.00 -27.15
N GLY A 265 16.43 -7.47 -28.34
CA GLY A 265 16.07 -6.06 -28.46
C GLY A 265 14.70 -5.78 -27.82
N LEU A 266 14.44 -4.53 -27.45
CA LEU A 266 13.12 -4.14 -26.96
C LEU A 266 12.04 -4.34 -28.03
N PRO A 267 10.78 -4.62 -27.62
CA PRO A 267 9.67 -4.78 -28.55
C PRO A 267 9.51 -3.55 -29.44
N ALA A 268 9.40 -3.78 -30.76
CA ALA A 268 9.26 -2.71 -31.72
C ALA A 268 8.00 -1.89 -31.45
N GLY A 269 8.18 -0.59 -31.26
CA GLY A 269 7.08 0.34 -31.06
C GLY A 269 6.65 0.56 -29.61
N LEU A 270 7.32 -0.06 -28.63
CA LEU A 270 7.15 0.22 -27.20
C LEU A 270 7.36 1.73 -26.92
N ARG A 271 6.44 2.34 -26.17
CA ARG A 271 6.49 3.74 -25.75
C ARG A 271 6.53 3.83 -24.24
N LEU A 272 7.24 4.85 -23.76
CA LEU A 272 7.31 5.23 -22.37
C LEU A 272 6.87 6.69 -22.26
N VAL A 273 5.79 6.94 -21.53
CA VAL A 273 5.13 8.24 -21.45
C VAL A 273 5.05 8.68 -19.99
N GLY A 274 5.52 9.88 -19.69
CA GLY A 274 5.37 10.52 -18.38
C GLY A 274 4.27 11.57 -18.43
N LEU A 275 3.28 11.42 -17.55
CA LEU A 275 2.09 12.26 -17.42
C LEU A 275 2.10 12.98 -16.07
N ASP A 276 1.59 14.22 -16.04
CA ASP A 276 1.36 14.95 -14.80
C ASP A 276 0.06 14.55 -14.09
N GLN A 277 -0.23 15.20 -12.97
CA GLN A 277 -1.47 14.98 -12.19
C GLN A 277 -2.75 15.24 -13.00
N ALA A 278 -2.71 16.11 -14.01
CA ALA A 278 -3.85 16.40 -14.88
C ALA A 278 -3.99 15.39 -16.04
N GLY A 279 -3.07 14.42 -16.14
CA GLY A 279 -3.01 13.47 -17.26
C GLY A 279 -2.47 14.08 -18.54
N SER A 280 -1.77 15.21 -18.46
CA SER A 280 -1.11 15.82 -19.61
C SER A 280 0.25 15.19 -19.84
N VAL A 281 0.58 14.88 -21.10
CA VAL A 281 1.89 14.33 -21.48
C VAL A 281 2.97 15.38 -21.22
N VAL A 282 3.87 15.08 -20.30
CA VAL A 282 5.02 15.92 -19.97
C VAL A 282 6.22 15.52 -20.82
N LEU A 283 6.46 14.22 -20.95
CA LEU A 283 7.59 13.65 -21.69
C LEU A 283 7.20 12.30 -22.29
N GLU A 284 7.80 11.94 -23.41
CA GLU A 284 7.66 10.60 -23.98
C GLU A 284 8.92 10.16 -24.72
N THR A 285 9.12 8.84 -24.82
CA THR A 285 10.12 8.22 -25.68
C THR A 285 9.57 6.94 -26.29
N ARG A 286 10.17 6.47 -27.38
CA ARG A 286 9.76 5.27 -28.10
C ARG A 286 10.99 4.49 -28.56
N THR A 287 10.88 3.17 -28.51
CA THR A 287 11.92 2.24 -28.99
C THR A 287 12.23 2.47 -30.46
N ARG A 288 13.53 2.53 -30.77
CA ARG A 288 14.10 2.57 -32.11
C ARG A 288 14.79 1.23 -32.42
N PRO A 289 15.00 0.90 -33.71
CA PRO A 289 15.76 -0.27 -34.07
C PRO A 289 17.17 -0.22 -33.43
N ALA A 290 17.59 -1.34 -32.82
CA ALA A 290 18.84 -1.48 -32.05
C ALA A 290 18.90 -0.79 -30.68
N ASP A 291 17.77 -0.32 -30.13
CA ASP A 291 17.74 0.12 -28.73
C ASP A 291 17.71 -1.10 -27.79
N ASP A 292 18.78 -1.26 -27.00
CA ASP A 292 18.87 -2.27 -25.95
C ASP A 292 18.17 -1.83 -24.65
N TYR A 293 17.85 -0.53 -24.53
CA TYR A 293 16.99 0.04 -23.49
C TYR A 293 16.38 1.37 -23.95
N ILE A 294 15.27 1.77 -23.35
CA ILE A 294 14.72 3.13 -23.49
C ILE A 294 14.74 3.83 -22.14
N GLN A 295 14.92 5.16 -22.15
CA GLN A 295 14.99 5.96 -20.94
C GLN A 295 14.15 7.23 -21.04
N LEU A 296 13.46 7.55 -19.95
CA LEU A 296 12.81 8.84 -19.72
C LEU A 296 13.44 9.50 -18.50
N ARG A 297 13.68 10.82 -18.58
CA ARG A 297 14.25 11.60 -17.48
C ARG A 297 13.39 12.82 -17.21
N PHE A 298 12.90 12.93 -15.98
CA PHE A 298 12.13 14.09 -15.54
C PHE A 298 12.70 14.68 -14.24
N ARG A 299 12.24 15.89 -13.93
CA ARG A 299 12.55 16.59 -12.69
C ARG A 299 11.23 16.89 -12.00
N GLY A 300 11.16 16.63 -10.70
CA GLY A 300 9.99 16.96 -9.91
C GLY A 300 10.38 17.49 -8.54
N ARG A 301 9.39 18.07 -7.86
CA ARG A 301 9.51 18.50 -6.46
C ARG A 301 9.05 17.36 -5.53
N PRO A 302 9.60 17.28 -4.30
CA PRO A 302 9.08 16.36 -3.30
C PRO A 302 7.55 16.48 -3.15
N GLY A 303 6.83 15.37 -3.26
CA GLY A 303 5.36 15.32 -3.16
C GLY A 303 4.60 15.52 -4.48
N GLU A 304 5.30 15.76 -5.59
CA GLU A 304 4.68 15.88 -6.91
C GLU A 304 4.24 14.51 -7.44
N LEU A 305 2.99 14.41 -7.92
CA LEU A 305 2.46 13.17 -8.50
C LEU A 305 2.82 13.05 -9.97
N LEU A 306 3.32 11.88 -10.35
CA LEU A 306 3.63 11.55 -11.73
C LEU A 306 3.06 10.17 -12.08
N ARG A 307 2.46 10.06 -13.26
CA ARG A 307 2.05 8.78 -13.85
C ARG A 307 3.01 8.43 -14.98
N LEU A 308 3.46 7.18 -15.01
CA LEU A 308 4.25 6.59 -16.08
C LEU A 308 3.37 5.58 -16.82
N GLU A 309 3.26 5.71 -18.13
CA GLU A 309 2.56 4.75 -18.99
C GLU A 309 3.57 4.06 -19.91
N ILE A 310 3.48 2.73 -19.94
CA ILE A 310 4.29 1.84 -20.76
C ILE A 310 3.33 1.22 -21.78
N GLU A 311 3.43 1.69 -23.02
CA GLU A 311 2.46 1.35 -24.07
C GLU A 311 3.11 0.46 -25.13
N LEU A 312 2.41 -0.61 -25.51
CA LEU A 312 2.77 -1.42 -26.67
C LEU A 312 1.48 -1.91 -27.34
N GLN A 313 1.28 -1.49 -28.60
CA GLN A 313 0.07 -1.78 -29.36
C GLN A 313 -1.19 -1.31 -28.61
N ASP A 314 -2.02 -2.24 -28.16
CA ASP A 314 -3.30 -1.99 -27.50
C ASP A 314 -3.19 -2.12 -25.97
N THR A 315 -2.00 -2.47 -25.46
CA THR A 315 -1.74 -2.68 -24.05
C THR A 315 -1.08 -1.45 -23.44
N VAL A 316 -1.61 -1.00 -22.30
CA VAL A 316 -1.04 0.07 -21.48
C VAL A 316 -0.85 -0.43 -20.06
N LEU A 317 0.38 -0.35 -19.57
CA LEU A 317 0.71 -0.57 -18.16
C LEU A 317 1.00 0.79 -17.51
N SER A 318 0.33 1.10 -16.40
CA SER A 318 0.50 2.36 -15.69
C SER A 318 1.18 2.15 -14.33
N GLU A 319 2.24 2.90 -14.09
CA GLU A 319 2.90 3.04 -12.78
C GLU A 319 2.71 4.47 -12.26
N HIS A 320 2.61 4.60 -10.95
CA HIS A 320 2.36 5.87 -10.30
C HIS A 320 3.48 6.18 -9.31
N PHE A 321 3.90 7.44 -9.25
CA PHE A 321 5.01 7.89 -8.41
C PHE A 321 4.65 9.18 -7.67
N VAL A 322 5.08 9.27 -6.41
CA VAL A 322 5.23 10.53 -5.68
C VAL A 322 6.72 10.85 -5.70
N VAL A 323 7.10 11.99 -6.26
CA VAL A 323 8.52 12.39 -6.42
C VAL A 323 9.17 12.70 -5.10
#